data_AF-A0A2J8M622-F1
#
_entry.id   AF-A0A2J8M622-F1
#
_cell.length_a   1.000
_cell.length_b   1.000
_cell.length_c   1.000
_cell.angle_alpha   90.00
_cell.angle_beta   90.00
_cell.angle_gamma   90.00
#
_symmetry.space_group_name_H-M   'P 1'
#
loop_
_entity.id
_entity.type
_entity.pdbx_description
1 polymer ?
#
loop_
_entity_poly.entity_id
_entity_poly.type
_entity_poly.pdbx_seq_one_letter_code
_entity_poly.pdbx_strand_id
1 'polypeptide(L)' 'MFGQIQSPGYPDSYPSDSEVTWNITVPDGFRIKLYFMHFNLESSYLCEYDYVKVE' A
#
# COMPACT_ATOMS: atom_id res chain seq x y z
N MET A 1 4.18 16.65 8.94
CA MET A 1 4.67 16.04 7.69
C MET A 1 3.63 15.03 7.24
N PHE A 2 3.28 15.02 5.96
CA PHE A 2 2.33 14.06 5.38
C PHE A 2 2.88 13.58 4.04
N GLY A 3 2.38 12.45 3.57
CA GLY A 3 2.73 11.88 2.28
C GLY A 3 1.59 11.03 1.76
N GLN A 4 1.66 10.67 0.48
CA GLN A 4 0.68 9.81 -0.17
C GLN A 4 1.42 8.70 -0.92
N ILE A 5 0.89 7.49 -0.83
CA ILE A 5 1.34 6.32 -1.58
C ILE A 5 0.20 5.93 -2.51
N GLN A 6 0.54 5.56 -3.74
CA GLN A 6 -0.41 5.09 -4.74
C GLN A 6 0.10 3.75 -5.29
N SER A 7 -0.83 2.84 -5.56
CA SER A 7 -0.50 1.62 -6.30
C SER A 7 -0.06 1.99 -7.72
N PRO A 8 0.82 1.18 -8.35
CA PRO A 8 1.10 1.34 -9.77
C PRO A 8 -0.20 1.33 -10.59
N GLY A 9 -0.32 2.25 -11.54
CA GLY A 9 -1.51 2.34 -12.39
C GLY A 9 -2.70 3.11 -11.81
N TYR A 10 -2.72 3.45 -10.51
CA TYR A 10 -3.82 4.23 -9.92
C TYR A 10 -4.05 5.55 -10.69
N PRO A 11 -5.29 5.90 -11.09
CA PRO A 11 -6.57 5.35 -10.62
C PRO A 11 -7.09 4.09 -11.34
N ASP A 12 -6.37 3.59 -12.34
CA ASP A 12 -6.69 2.36 -13.06
C ASP A 12 -6.23 1.12 -12.28
N SER A 13 -6.43 -0.06 -12.87
CA SER A 13 -5.98 -1.34 -12.31
C SER A 13 -4.46 -1.39 -12.15
N TYR A 14 -4.00 -2.01 -11.06
CA TYR A 14 -2.59 -2.35 -10.91
C TYR A 14 -2.20 -3.47 -11.90
N PRO A 15 -0.94 -3.50 -12.37
CA PRO A 15 -0.44 -4.59 -13.20
C PRO A 15 -0.43 -5.91 -12.43
N SER A 16 -0.77 -7.01 -13.10
CA SER A 16 -0.55 -8.37 -12.55
C SER A 16 0.93 -8.60 -12.23
N ASP A 17 1.20 -9.51 -11.29
CA ASP A 17 2.56 -9.87 -10.84
C ASP A 17 3.38 -8.68 -10.29
N SER A 18 2.70 -7.65 -9.77
CA SER A 18 3.37 -6.48 -9.17
C SER A 18 3.88 -6.78 -7.76
N GLU A 19 5.19 -6.64 -7.55
CA GLU A 19 5.82 -6.68 -6.22
C GLU A 19 6.54 -5.35 -5.95
N VAL A 20 5.93 -4.48 -5.13
CA VAL A 20 6.42 -3.12 -4.87
C VAL A 20 6.51 -2.87 -3.37
N THR A 21 7.61 -2.26 -2.94
CA THR A 21 7.86 -1.92 -1.53
C THR A 21 8.12 -0.42 -1.38
N TRP A 22 7.52 0.20 -0.36
CA TRP A 22 7.76 1.59 0.01
C TRP A 22 8.31 1.68 1.43
N ASN A 23 9.49 2.28 1.60
CA ASN A 23 10.07 2.55 2.91
C ASN A 23 9.62 3.94 3.39
N ILE A 24 8.87 3.99 4.49
CA ILE A 24 8.36 5.24 5.07
C ILE A 24 9.16 5.54 6.35
N THR A 25 9.83 6.70 6.38
CA THR A 25 10.60 7.14 7.55
C THR A 25 10.11 8.48 8.06
N VAL A 26 10.18 8.67 9.38
CA VAL A 26 9.95 9.96 10.05
C VAL A 26 11.15 10.25 10.97
N PRO A 27 11.41 11.52 11.32
CA PRO A 27 12.46 11.86 12.28
C PRO A 27 12.24 11.19 13.64
N ASP A 28 13.30 11.08 14.43
CA ASP A 28 13.25 10.53 15.79
C ASP A 28 12.23 11.28 16.67
N GLY A 29 11.53 10.53 17.51
CA GLY A 29 10.48 11.05 18.40
C GLY A 29 9.10 11.20 17.74
N PHE A 30 8.96 10.91 16.45
CA PHE A 30 7.68 10.90 15.73
C PHE A 30 7.14 9.48 15.49
N ARG A 31 5.86 9.40 15.13
CA ARG A 31 5.16 8.14 14.76
C ARG A 31 4.40 8.34 13.46
N ILE A 32 4.26 7.26 12.69
CA ILE A 32 3.48 7.24 11.45
C ILE A 32 2.03 6.90 11.77
N LYS A 33 1.10 7.70 11.23
CA LYS A 33 -0.33 7.36 11.15
C LYS A 33 -0.65 7.06 9.69
N LEU A 34 -0.92 5.81 9.38
CA LEU A 34 -1.27 5.34 8.05
C LEU A 34 -2.78 5.06 7.96
N TYR A 35 -3.40 5.42 6.85
CA TYR A 35 -4.79 5.11 6.54
C TYR A 35 -4.95 4.96 5.03
N PHE A 36 -5.84 4.06 4.61
CA PHE A 36 -6.17 3.86 3.21
C PHE A 36 -7.33 4.77 2.81
N MET A 37 -7.12 5.59 1.78
CA MET A 37 -8.18 6.43 1.19
C MET A 37 -8.97 5.69 0.11
N HIS A 38 -8.29 4.78 -0.60
CA HIS A 38 -8.87 3.89 -1.59
C HIS A 38 -8.16 2.54 -1.46
N PHE A 39 -8.93 1.45 -1.51
CA PHE A 39 -8.40 0.10 -1.38
C PHE A 39 -9.27 -0.86 -2.19
N ASN A 40 -8.71 -1.39 -3.27
CA ASN A 40 -9.36 -2.32 -4.17
C ASN A 40 -8.31 -3.30 -4.72
N LEU A 41 -8.46 -4.58 -4.37
CA LEU A 41 -7.57 -5.69 -4.74
C LEU A 41 -8.43 -6.90 -5.12
N GLU A 42 -7.82 -7.86 -5.81
CA GLU A 42 -8.44 -9.18 -6.04
C GLU A 42 -8.78 -9.86 -4.70
N SER A 43 -10.02 -10.30 -4.58
CA SER A 43 -10.51 -10.94 -3.35
C SER A 43 -10.16 -12.42 -3.31
N SER A 44 -9.62 -12.87 -2.18
CA SER A 44 -9.31 -14.27 -1.89
C SER A 44 -9.46 -14.55 -0.39
N TYR A 45 -9.55 -15.83 0.01
CA TYR A 45 -9.97 -16.18 1.39
C TYR A 45 -8.91 -15.81 2.44
N LEU A 46 -7.63 -15.99 2.09
CA LEU A 46 -6.46 -15.72 2.90
C LEU A 46 -5.55 -14.65 2.28
N CYS A 47 -6.09 -13.86 1.35
CA CYS A 47 -5.33 -12.90 0.54
C CYS A 47 -4.18 -13.57 -0.26
N GLU A 48 -4.39 -14.82 -0.69
CA GLU A 48 -3.39 -15.64 -1.39
C GLU A 48 -3.10 -15.21 -2.83
N TYR A 49 -3.97 -14.37 -3.43
CA TYR A 49 -3.74 -13.79 -4.76
C TYR A 49 -3.03 -12.44 -4.61
N ASP A 50 -3.75 -11.42 -4.15
CA ASP A 50 -3.24 -10.07 -3.98
C ASP A 50 -3.38 -9.57 -2.54
N TYR A 51 -2.37 -8.86 -2.04
CA TYR A 51 -2.39 -8.26 -0.71
C TYR A 51 -1.50 -7.02 -0.61
N VAL A 52 -1.78 -6.18 0.39
CA VAL A 52 -0.85 -5.17 0.88
C VAL A 52 -0.43 -5.56 2.29
N LYS A 53 0.88 -5.72 2.50
CA LYS A 53 1.48 -6.01 3.80
C LYS A 53 2.05 -4.74 4.41
N VAL A 54 1.84 -4.55 5.71
CA VAL A 54 2.45 -3.49 6.52
C VAL A 54 3.27 -4.16 7.62
N GLU A 55 4.56 -3.85 7.68
CA GLU A 55 5.54 -4.41 8.62
C GLU A 55 6.47 -3.35 9.21
#